data_AF-A0A2K0U236-F1
#
_entry.id   AF-A0A2K0U236-F1
#
_cell.length_a   1.000
_cell.length_b   1.000
_cell.length_c   1.000
_cell.angle_alpha   90.00
_cell.angle_beta   90.00
_cell.angle_gamma   90.00
#
_symmetry.space_group_name_H-M   'P 1'
#
loop_
_entity.id
_entity.type
_entity.pdbx_description
1 polymer ?
#
loop_
_entity_poly.entity_id
_entity_poly.type
_entity_poly.pdbx_seq_one_letter_code
_entity_poly.pdbx_strand_id
1 'polypeptide(L)'
;MRCFSRDHEATAFVNTLRDPHLGDKAATNRDWSINSKWMLNLTPSFWLLMVLAPRLSVRSTRMTPKPFMKCNREWTSEEIASVSAPLLQEKSAGKSTKAAKWLKRRPSSEFFGHLLWNADILCTTPAISMQEPYSNWKMMRTRGIAVDEAGSISRPDLYRVWGNTMLPCLLGGDDKQLPPAVMTVNDKDIEGYHTNRLAPDAQLSALEFFRASGWPIYREM
;
A
#
# COMPACT_ATOMS: atom_id res chain seq x y z
N MET A 1 -2.46 6.84 -0.97
CA MET A 1 -3.07 5.51 -1.21
C MET A 1 -2.20 4.45 -0.56
N ARG A 2 -2.78 3.41 0.06
CA ARG A 2 -2.03 2.33 0.73
C ARG A 2 -1.88 1.12 -0.20
N CYS A 3 -0.67 0.56 -0.25
CA CYS A 3 -0.36 -0.59 -1.09
C CYS A 3 -0.77 -1.91 -0.43
N PHE A 4 -1.44 -2.78 -1.19
CA PHE A 4 -1.76 -4.16 -0.81
C PHE A 4 -1.46 -5.12 -1.97
N SER A 5 -1.54 -6.42 -1.72
CA SER A 5 -1.39 -7.44 -2.77
C SER A 5 -2.42 -7.21 -3.89
N ARG A 6 -1.98 -7.32 -5.15
CA ARG A 6 -2.85 -7.14 -6.33
C ARG A 6 -4.03 -8.11 -6.33
N ASP A 7 -3.80 -9.34 -5.91
CA ASP A 7 -4.86 -10.35 -5.82
C ASP A 7 -5.87 -10.01 -4.73
N HIS A 8 -5.41 -9.44 -3.62
CA HIS A 8 -6.29 -8.97 -2.55
C HIS A 8 -7.13 -7.77 -3.01
N GLU A 9 -6.52 -6.81 -3.72
CA GLU A 9 -7.24 -5.66 -4.30
C GLU A 9 -8.32 -6.10 -5.30
N ALA A 10 -7.97 -6.94 -6.28
CA ALA A 10 -8.93 -7.42 -7.26
C ALA A 10 -10.08 -8.20 -6.61
N THR A 11 -9.77 -9.03 -5.60
CA THR A 11 -10.77 -9.82 -4.87
C THR A 11 -11.67 -8.92 -4.01
N ALA A 12 -11.08 -7.96 -3.29
CA ALA A 12 -11.81 -7.04 -2.44
C ALA A 12 -12.72 -6.13 -3.24
N PHE A 13 -12.27 -5.65 -4.40
CA PHE A 13 -13.10 -4.86 -5.31
C PHE A 13 -14.35 -5.64 -5.74
N VAL A 14 -14.19 -6.89 -6.18
CA VAL A 14 -15.32 -7.76 -6.56
C VAL A 14 -16.26 -8.01 -5.38
N ASN A 15 -15.71 -8.33 -4.21
CA ASN A 15 -16.51 -8.62 -3.03
C ASN A 15 -17.31 -7.40 -2.56
N THR A 16 -16.70 -6.21 -2.57
CA THR A 16 -17.37 -4.95 -2.22
C THR A 16 -18.50 -4.61 -3.20
N LEU A 17 -18.36 -4.96 -4.48
CA LEU A 17 -19.43 -4.80 -5.46
C LEU A 17 -20.60 -5.77 -5.25
N ARG A 18 -20.33 -6.99 -4.75
CA ARG A 18 -21.36 -7.98 -4.42
C ARG A 18 -22.15 -7.56 -3.19
N ASP A 19 -21.43 -7.16 -2.15
CA ASP A 19 -22.00 -6.76 -0.87
C ASP A 19 -21.26 -5.52 -0.33
N PRO A 20 -21.85 -4.32 -0.51
CA PRO A 20 -21.29 -3.07 -0.01
C PRO A 20 -21.13 -3.03 1.51
N HIS A 21 -21.82 -3.90 2.27
CA HIS A 21 -21.75 -3.93 3.73
C HIS A 21 -20.54 -4.70 4.26
N LEU A 22 -19.78 -5.39 3.40
CA LEU A 22 -18.57 -6.11 3.81
C LEU A 22 -17.49 -5.17 4.35
N GLY A 23 -17.39 -3.94 3.84
CA GLY A 23 -16.36 -2.99 4.24
C GLY A 23 -14.96 -3.61 4.16
N ASP A 24 -14.21 -3.55 5.26
CA ASP A 24 -12.84 -4.09 5.38
C ASP A 24 -12.77 -5.63 5.25
N LYS A 25 -13.89 -6.34 5.41
CA LYS A 25 -13.96 -7.80 5.24
C LYS A 25 -14.03 -8.23 3.77
N ALA A 26 -14.00 -7.27 2.82
CA ALA A 26 -14.08 -7.58 1.41
C ALA A 26 -12.81 -8.28 0.88
N ALA A 27 -11.63 -8.00 1.44
CA ALA A 27 -10.42 -8.76 1.12
C ALA A 27 -10.50 -10.16 1.75
N THR A 28 -10.35 -11.22 0.94
CA THR A 28 -10.37 -12.59 1.46
C THR A 28 -9.22 -12.81 2.45
N ASN A 29 -9.55 -13.16 3.69
CA ASN A 29 -8.69 -14.04 4.47
C ASN A 29 -8.86 -15.43 3.84
N ARG A 30 -7.80 -16.01 3.28
CA ARG A 30 -7.77 -17.48 3.22
C ARG A 30 -7.78 -17.93 4.67
N ASP A 31 -8.51 -18.99 5.00
CA ASP A 31 -8.86 -19.38 6.37
C ASP A 31 -7.66 -19.51 7.34
N TRP A 32 -6.42 -19.49 6.85
CA TRP A 32 -5.18 -19.56 7.63
C TRP A 32 -4.27 -18.31 7.53
N SER A 33 -4.71 -17.20 6.92
CA SER A 33 -3.92 -15.95 6.90
C SER A 33 -4.30 -15.04 8.06
N ILE A 34 -3.27 -14.53 8.76
CA ILE A 34 -3.36 -13.41 9.69
C ILE A 34 -4.26 -12.34 9.06
N ASN A 35 -5.30 -11.91 9.78
CA ASN A 35 -6.25 -10.87 9.36
C ASN A 35 -5.54 -9.80 8.52
N SER A 36 -5.87 -9.75 7.23
CA SER A 36 -5.36 -8.72 6.35
C SER A 36 -5.68 -7.35 6.96
N LYS A 37 -4.67 -6.51 7.24
CA LYS A 37 -4.85 -5.10 7.69
C LYS A 37 -5.42 -4.20 6.57
N TRP A 38 -6.16 -4.81 5.65
CA TRP A 38 -6.77 -4.19 4.51
C TRP A 38 -7.93 -3.33 5.00
N MET A 39 -7.92 -2.07 4.61
CA MET A 39 -8.94 -1.10 4.99
C MET A 39 -9.46 -0.45 3.72
N LEU A 40 -10.74 -0.66 3.40
CA LEU A 40 -11.35 -0.29 2.13
C LEU A 40 -11.00 1.14 1.77
N ASN A 41 -11.27 2.10 2.67
CA ASN A 41 -11.06 3.54 2.44
C ASN A 41 -9.62 3.95 2.08
N LEU A 42 -8.61 3.11 2.32
CA LEU A 42 -7.21 3.40 2.01
C LEU A 42 -6.71 2.73 0.73
N THR A 43 -7.57 1.96 0.06
CA THR A 43 -7.16 1.02 -1.01
C THR A 43 -7.43 1.53 -2.42
N PRO A 44 -6.63 1.14 -3.42
CA PRO A 44 -6.94 1.34 -4.83
C PRO A 44 -8.37 0.91 -5.20
N SER A 45 -8.87 -0.18 -4.59
CA SER A 45 -10.24 -0.68 -4.81
C SER A 45 -11.31 0.34 -4.44
N PHE A 46 -11.19 1.00 -3.29
CA PHE A 46 -12.10 2.07 -2.91
C PHE A 46 -12.02 3.27 -3.86
N TRP A 47 -10.82 3.68 -4.26
CA TRP A 47 -10.66 4.76 -5.22
C TRP A 47 -11.30 4.42 -6.58
N LEU A 48 -11.18 3.17 -7.03
CA LEU A 48 -11.85 2.69 -8.23
C LEU A 48 -13.37 2.69 -8.09
N LEU A 49 -13.90 2.24 -6.95
CA LEU A 49 -15.33 2.32 -6.64
C LEU A 49 -15.83 3.77 -6.66
N MET A 50 -15.06 4.69 -6.07
CA MET A 50 -15.41 6.12 -6.07
C MET A 50 -15.46 6.69 -7.48
N VAL A 51 -14.53 6.32 -8.37
CA VAL A 51 -14.56 6.74 -9.80
C VAL A 51 -15.82 6.22 -10.51
N LEU A 52 -16.24 4.99 -10.21
CA LEU A 52 -17.40 4.36 -10.85
C LEU A 52 -18.75 4.76 -10.20
N ALA A 53 -18.76 5.12 -8.91
CA ALA A 53 -19.96 5.34 -8.09
C ALA A 53 -20.95 6.39 -8.63
N PRO A 54 -20.54 7.56 -9.17
CA PRO A 54 -21.47 8.54 -9.74
C PRO A 54 -22.31 8.00 -10.89
N ARG A 55 -21.81 6.97 -11.59
CA ARG A 55 -22.48 6.35 -12.75
C ARG A 55 -23.12 4.98 -12.41
N LEU A 56 -22.89 4.46 -11.20
CA LEU A 56 -23.48 3.23 -10.67
C LEU A 56 -24.68 3.46 -9.72
N SER A 57 -25.14 4.72 -9.58
CA SER A 57 -26.22 5.12 -8.66
C SER A 57 -25.97 4.72 -7.19
N VAL A 58 -24.70 4.64 -6.79
CA VAL A 58 -24.32 4.45 -5.39
C VAL A 58 -24.19 5.83 -4.77
N ARG A 59 -25.00 6.13 -3.74
CA ARG A 59 -24.98 7.42 -3.01
C ARG A 59 -23.54 7.70 -2.54
N SER A 60 -22.88 8.63 -3.22
CA SER A 60 -21.53 9.08 -2.90
C SER A 60 -21.55 9.79 -1.55
N THR A 61 -20.92 9.19 -0.54
CA THR A 61 -20.63 9.85 0.72
C THR A 61 -19.54 10.90 0.51
N ARG A 62 -19.98 12.11 0.19
CA ARG A 62 -19.44 13.41 0.63
C ARG A 62 -17.92 13.66 0.68
N MET A 63 -17.12 13.03 -0.18
CA MET A 63 -15.78 13.52 -0.52
C MET A 63 -15.48 13.18 -1.98
N THR A 64 -15.48 14.18 -2.85
CA THR A 64 -14.93 14.10 -4.21
C THR A 64 -13.62 14.88 -4.25
N PRO A 65 -12.46 14.28 -3.91
CA PRO A 65 -11.18 14.99 -3.86
C PRO A 65 -10.70 15.34 -5.27
N LYS A 66 -10.05 16.49 -5.49
CA LYS A 66 -9.56 16.95 -6.81
C LYS A 66 -8.85 15.92 -7.72
N PRO A 67 -8.03 14.95 -7.23
CA PRO A 67 -7.50 13.88 -8.09
C PRO A 67 -8.57 13.06 -8.84
N PHE A 68 -9.80 13.02 -8.31
CA PHE A 68 -11.01 12.45 -8.92
C PHE A 68 -11.35 13.04 -10.30
N MET A 69 -11.09 14.34 -10.51
CA MET A 69 -11.45 15.02 -11.76
C MET A 69 -10.43 14.79 -12.88
N LYS A 70 -9.18 14.45 -12.55
CA LYS A 70 -8.13 14.19 -13.54
C LYS A 70 -8.28 12.79 -14.15
N CYS A 71 -8.42 11.75 -13.33
CA CYS A 71 -8.74 10.39 -13.82
C CYS A 71 -10.08 10.35 -14.57
N ASN A 72 -11.12 11.05 -14.11
CA ASN A 72 -12.41 11.12 -14.84
C ASN A 72 -12.34 11.90 -16.17
N ARG A 73 -11.33 12.74 -16.38
CA ARG A 73 -11.11 13.45 -17.65
C ARG A 73 -10.28 12.62 -18.64
N GLU A 74 -9.40 11.77 -18.13
CA GLU A 74 -8.54 10.91 -18.94
C GLU A 74 -9.26 9.66 -19.42
N TRP A 75 -10.27 9.18 -18.69
CA TRP A 75 -11.07 8.02 -19.12
C TRP A 75 -12.26 8.46 -19.95
N THR A 76 -12.37 7.89 -21.15
CA THR A 76 -13.50 8.09 -22.04
C THR A 76 -14.78 7.51 -21.43
N SER A 77 -15.93 8.06 -21.84
CA SER A 77 -17.24 7.50 -21.47
C SER A 77 -17.39 6.04 -21.88
N GLU A 78 -16.73 5.62 -22.97
CA GLU A 78 -16.70 4.25 -23.47
C GLU A 78 -15.89 3.31 -22.58
N GLU A 79 -14.71 3.73 -22.11
CA GLU A 79 -13.90 2.95 -21.15
C GLU A 79 -14.66 2.74 -19.84
N ILE A 80 -15.28 3.79 -19.32
CA ILE A 80 -16.08 3.70 -18.09
C ILE A 80 -17.34 2.84 -18.31
N ALA A 81 -18.02 2.96 -19.46
CA ALA A 81 -19.15 2.11 -19.81
C ALA A 81 -18.74 0.64 -19.96
N SER A 82 -17.56 0.37 -20.53
CA SER A 82 -17.02 -0.98 -20.68
C SER A 82 -16.77 -1.67 -19.33
N VAL A 83 -16.46 -0.88 -18.29
CA VAL A 83 -16.28 -1.37 -16.91
C VAL A 83 -17.61 -1.45 -16.17
N SER A 84 -18.44 -0.41 -16.24
CA SER A 84 -19.67 -0.30 -15.43
C SER A 84 -20.84 -1.14 -15.97
N ALA A 85 -20.97 -1.32 -17.29
CA ALA A 85 -22.10 -2.05 -17.88
C ALA A 85 -22.12 -3.56 -17.52
N PRO A 86 -21.00 -4.31 -17.55
CA PRO A 86 -20.98 -5.69 -17.08
C PRO A 86 -21.26 -5.81 -15.59
N LEU A 87 -20.77 -4.85 -14.79
CA LEU A 87 -20.99 -4.80 -13.34
C LEU A 87 -22.46 -4.56 -13.00
N LEU A 88 -23.12 -3.66 -13.73
CA LEU A 88 -24.55 -3.36 -13.57
C LEU A 88 -25.45 -4.53 -14.01
N GLN A 89 -25.12 -5.20 -15.12
CA GLN A 89 -25.83 -6.41 -15.57
C GLN A 89 -25.68 -7.59 -14.59
N GLU A 90 -24.54 -7.71 -13.91
CA GLU A 90 -24.35 -8.76 -12.91
C GLU A 90 -25.08 -8.46 -11.59
N LYS A 91 -25.10 -7.18 -11.17
CA LYS A 91 -25.87 -6.75 -9.99
C LYS A 91 -27.36 -7.05 -10.16
N SER A 92 -27.91 -6.88 -11.37
CA SER A 92 -29.31 -7.23 -11.65
C SER A 92 -29.56 -8.73 -11.79
N ALA A 93 -28.53 -9.52 -12.13
CA ALA A 93 -28.64 -10.97 -12.33
C ALA A 93 -28.29 -11.84 -11.10
N GLY A 94 -27.81 -11.24 -10.00
CA GLY A 94 -27.43 -11.96 -8.77
C GLY A 94 -26.28 -12.97 -8.94
N LYS A 95 -25.49 -12.85 -10.01
CA LYS A 95 -24.39 -13.77 -10.36
C LYS A 95 -23.12 -12.97 -10.58
N SER A 96 -22.00 -13.41 -10.00
CA SER A 96 -20.75 -12.63 -9.98
C SER A 96 -19.53 -13.36 -10.55
N THR A 97 -19.76 -14.23 -11.53
CA THR A 97 -18.71 -15.09 -12.08
C THR A 97 -18.03 -14.47 -13.30
N LYS A 98 -18.69 -13.58 -14.06
CA LYS A 98 -18.10 -12.97 -15.26
C LYS A 98 -17.38 -11.66 -14.95
N ALA A 99 -17.85 -10.79 -14.04
CA ALA A 99 -17.09 -9.58 -13.67
C ALA A 99 -15.79 -9.92 -12.95
N ALA A 100 -15.82 -10.87 -12.01
CA ALA A 100 -14.62 -11.38 -11.34
C ALA A 100 -13.65 -12.03 -12.34
N LYS A 101 -14.18 -12.78 -13.32
CA LYS A 101 -13.40 -13.36 -14.41
C LYS A 101 -12.92 -12.31 -15.42
N TRP A 102 -13.61 -11.18 -15.55
CA TRP A 102 -13.26 -10.06 -16.43
C TRP A 102 -12.18 -9.16 -15.82
N LEU A 103 -12.27 -8.81 -14.52
CA LEU A 103 -11.20 -8.16 -13.73
C LEU A 103 -9.92 -9.01 -13.63
N LYS A 104 -10.07 -10.33 -13.79
CA LYS A 104 -8.96 -11.28 -13.94
C LYS A 104 -8.47 -11.45 -15.39
N ARG A 105 -9.29 -11.14 -16.42
CA ARG A 105 -9.00 -11.37 -17.86
C ARG A 105 -8.47 -10.13 -18.60
N ARG A 106 -9.02 -8.94 -18.34
CA ARG A 106 -8.35 -7.67 -18.61
C ARG A 106 -7.46 -7.39 -17.41
N PRO A 107 -6.29 -6.77 -17.58
CA PRO A 107 -5.48 -6.48 -16.43
C PRO A 107 -6.25 -5.47 -15.57
N SER A 108 -6.81 -5.91 -14.45
CA SER A 108 -7.04 -5.05 -13.29
C SER A 108 -5.80 -4.18 -12.99
N SER A 109 -4.62 -4.61 -13.46
CA SER A 109 -3.37 -3.85 -13.52
C SER A 109 -3.39 -2.58 -14.35
N GLU A 110 -4.23 -2.43 -15.38
CA GLU A 110 -4.32 -1.18 -16.15
C GLU A 110 -5.04 -0.10 -15.32
N PHE A 111 -6.18 -0.44 -14.70
CA PHE A 111 -6.93 0.51 -13.87
C PHE A 111 -6.25 0.81 -12.55
N PHE A 112 -5.82 -0.22 -11.82
CA PHE A 112 -5.02 -0.02 -10.61
C PHE A 112 -3.67 0.62 -10.94
N GLY A 113 -3.08 0.30 -12.08
CA GLY A 113 -1.88 0.95 -12.59
C GLY A 113 -2.12 2.43 -12.87
N HIS A 114 -3.24 2.80 -13.48
CA HIS A 114 -3.59 4.19 -13.76
C HIS A 114 -3.84 5.00 -12.47
N LEU A 115 -4.55 4.41 -11.51
CA LEU A 115 -4.76 5.01 -10.18
C LEU A 115 -3.44 5.18 -9.43
N LEU A 116 -2.60 4.14 -9.42
CA LEU A 116 -1.26 4.19 -8.85
C LEU A 116 -0.42 5.26 -9.52
N TRP A 117 -0.41 5.29 -10.85
CA TRP A 117 0.38 6.24 -11.62
C TRP A 117 -0.03 7.68 -11.31
N ASN A 118 -1.31 7.94 -11.05
CA ASN A 118 -1.83 9.27 -10.75
C ASN A 118 -1.91 9.60 -9.25
N ALA A 119 -1.45 8.71 -8.36
CA ALA A 119 -1.40 9.00 -6.94
C ALA A 119 -0.38 10.11 -6.63
N ASP A 120 -0.77 11.09 -5.83
CA ASP A 120 0.16 12.13 -5.33
C ASP A 120 1.07 11.57 -4.22
N ILE A 121 0.54 10.70 -3.37
CA ILE A 121 1.24 10.09 -2.24
C ILE A 121 0.95 8.58 -2.20
N LEU A 122 2.02 7.79 -2.14
CA LEU A 122 1.99 6.34 -1.99
C LEU A 122 2.51 5.93 -0.61
N CYS A 123 1.68 5.21 0.15
CA CYS A 123 2.01 4.73 1.49
C CYS A 123 2.26 3.21 1.43
N THR A 124 3.43 2.78 1.86
CA THR A 124 3.87 1.39 1.71
C THR A 124 4.86 1.01 2.81
N THR A 125 5.01 -0.30 3.07
CA THR A 125 6.11 -0.80 3.90
C THR A 125 7.38 -0.90 3.07
N PRO A 126 8.58 -0.89 3.68
CA PRO A 126 9.83 -1.10 2.96
C PRO A 126 9.80 -2.36 2.07
N ALA A 127 9.27 -3.47 2.57
CA ALA A 127 9.15 -4.72 1.82
C ALA A 127 8.26 -4.60 0.56
N ILE A 128 7.08 -3.99 0.68
CA ILE A 128 6.14 -3.84 -0.45
C ILE A 128 6.68 -2.82 -1.47
N SER A 129 7.41 -1.80 -1.03
CA SER A 129 7.95 -0.77 -1.91
C SER A 129 8.99 -1.28 -2.93
N MET A 130 9.52 -2.50 -2.73
CA MET A 130 10.44 -3.15 -3.68
C MET A 130 9.73 -4.03 -4.71
N GLN A 131 8.40 -4.19 -4.61
CA GLN A 131 7.64 -5.08 -5.47
C GLN A 131 6.95 -4.29 -6.58
N GLU A 132 6.89 -4.85 -7.78
CA GLU A 132 6.08 -4.29 -8.86
C GLU A 132 4.58 -4.34 -8.50
N PRO A 133 3.81 -3.28 -8.77
CA PRO A 133 4.14 -2.09 -9.56
C PRO A 133 4.74 -0.91 -8.76
N TYR A 134 4.95 -1.08 -7.46
CA TYR A 134 5.31 0.00 -6.54
C TYR A 134 6.77 0.43 -6.67
N SER A 135 7.67 -0.50 -6.98
CA SER A 135 9.07 -0.21 -7.29
C SER A 135 9.20 0.73 -8.49
N ASN A 136 8.44 0.48 -9.56
CA ASN A 136 8.44 1.34 -10.73
C ASN A 136 7.85 2.74 -10.43
N TRP A 137 6.74 2.83 -9.70
CA TRP A 137 6.22 4.14 -9.25
C TRP A 137 7.25 4.89 -8.40
N LYS A 138 7.91 4.17 -7.47
CA LYS A 138 8.95 4.74 -6.61
C LYS A 138 10.05 5.38 -7.45
N MET A 139 10.56 4.64 -8.44
CA MET A 139 11.65 5.08 -9.32
C MET A 139 11.27 6.24 -10.24
N MET A 140 10.04 6.25 -10.78
CA MET A 140 9.65 7.17 -11.86
C MET A 140 8.89 8.42 -11.39
N ARG A 141 8.26 8.40 -10.21
CA ARG A 141 7.34 9.47 -9.75
C ARG A 141 7.76 10.10 -8.43
N THR A 142 8.51 9.41 -7.59
CA THR A 142 8.78 9.88 -6.21
C THR A 142 9.72 11.08 -6.23
N ARG A 143 9.38 12.11 -5.47
CA ARG A 143 10.23 13.31 -5.30
C ARG A 143 10.70 13.52 -3.87
N GLY A 144 10.26 12.69 -2.94
CA GLY A 144 10.59 12.75 -1.53
C GLY A 144 10.08 11.52 -0.81
N ILE A 145 10.72 11.18 0.29
CA ILE A 145 10.39 10.02 1.12
C ILE A 145 10.09 10.51 2.52
N ALA A 146 8.97 10.05 3.08
CA ALA A 146 8.63 10.23 4.48
C ALA A 146 8.48 8.84 5.10
N VAL A 147 9.17 8.62 6.21
CA VAL A 147 9.17 7.36 6.95
C VAL A 147 8.59 7.63 8.33
N ASP A 148 7.48 6.96 8.61
CA ASP A 148 6.88 6.89 9.94
C ASP A 148 7.47 5.71 10.71
N GLU A 149 7.37 5.74 12.04
CA GLU A 149 7.93 4.73 12.95
C GLU A 149 9.43 4.46 12.72
N ALA A 150 10.20 5.47 12.33
CA ALA A 150 11.62 5.34 11.97
C ALA A 150 12.52 4.84 13.11
N GLY A 151 12.04 4.94 14.36
CA GLY A 151 12.68 4.37 15.55
C GLY A 151 12.58 2.83 15.65
N SER A 152 11.71 2.20 14.86
CA SER A 152 11.52 0.75 14.83
C SER A 152 11.93 0.11 13.51
N ILE A 153 12.49 0.87 12.56
CA ILE A 153 12.99 0.33 11.29
C ILE A 153 14.50 0.14 11.30
N SER A 154 14.95 -0.93 10.65
CA SER A 154 16.38 -1.20 10.46
C SER A 154 16.98 -0.25 9.41
N ARG A 155 18.28 0.05 9.51
CA ARG A 155 19.00 0.81 8.46
C ARG A 155 18.89 0.15 7.07
N PRO A 156 19.04 -1.18 6.92
CA PRO A 156 18.81 -1.84 5.62
C PRO A 156 17.40 -1.61 5.06
N ASP A 157 16.35 -1.62 5.89
CA ASP A 157 15.00 -1.34 5.43
C ASP A 157 14.82 0.11 4.98
N LEU A 158 15.42 1.07 5.68
CA LEU A 158 15.46 2.46 5.21
C LEU A 158 16.18 2.55 3.86
N TYR A 159 17.33 1.90 3.71
CA TYR A 159 18.12 1.95 2.47
C TYR A 159 17.42 1.30 1.29
N ARG A 160 16.53 0.32 1.51
CA ARG A 160 15.66 -0.19 0.44
C ARG A 160 14.79 0.92 -0.13
N VAL A 161 14.19 1.75 0.74
CA VAL A 161 13.29 2.82 0.32
C VAL A 161 14.06 4.03 -0.22
N TRP A 162 15.07 4.50 0.50
CA TRP A 162 15.77 5.77 0.25
C TRP A 162 17.16 5.63 -0.40
N GLY A 163 17.88 4.54 -0.11
CA GLY A 163 19.34 4.45 -0.09
C GLY A 163 20.13 4.62 -1.40
N ASN A 164 19.47 4.84 -2.53
CA ASN A 164 20.13 5.15 -3.82
C ASN A 164 19.45 6.31 -4.58
N THR A 165 18.51 7.01 -3.95
CA THR A 165 17.65 7.98 -4.65
C THR A 165 18.09 9.43 -4.44
N MET A 166 18.89 9.71 -3.40
CA MET A 166 19.23 11.07 -2.92
C MET A 166 18.01 12.00 -2.77
N LEU A 167 16.80 11.43 -2.69
CA LEU A 167 15.59 12.21 -2.53
C LEU A 167 15.56 12.83 -1.13
N PRO A 168 14.94 14.01 -0.98
CA PRO A 168 14.60 14.55 0.33
C PRO A 168 13.92 13.47 1.19
N CYS A 169 14.42 13.28 2.42
CA CYS A 169 13.98 12.23 3.32
C CYS A 169 13.60 12.82 4.68
N LEU A 170 12.39 12.53 5.14
CA LEU A 170 11.90 12.88 6.47
C LEU A 170 11.71 11.59 7.29
N LEU A 171 12.31 11.54 8.46
CA LEU A 171 12.20 10.42 9.41
C LEU A 171 11.41 10.91 10.63
N GLY A 172 10.25 10.30 10.86
CA GLY A 172 9.43 10.52 12.06
C GLY A 172 9.37 9.26 12.89
N GLY A 173 9.46 9.39 14.21
CA GLY A 173 9.38 8.27 15.14
C GLY A 173 9.95 8.60 16.51
N ASP A 174 9.93 7.61 17.38
CA ASP A 174 10.46 7.70 18.75
C ASP A 174 11.58 6.68 18.91
N ASP A 175 12.78 7.14 19.24
CA ASP A 175 13.95 6.30 19.46
C ASP A 175 13.99 5.64 20.84
N LYS A 176 13.00 5.93 21.70
CA LYS A 176 12.79 5.25 22.98
C LYS A 176 11.78 4.10 22.91
N GLN A 177 11.16 3.88 21.75
CA GLN A 177 10.26 2.74 21.52
C GLN A 177 11.04 1.46 21.19
N LEU A 178 10.33 0.40 20.80
CA LEU A 178 10.92 -0.91 20.53
C LEU A 178 11.94 -0.81 19.36
N PRO A 179 13.18 -1.30 19.56
CA PRO A 179 14.17 -1.32 18.50
C PRO A 179 13.77 -2.30 17.38
N PRO A 180 14.39 -2.20 16.19
CA PRO A 180 14.25 -3.18 15.13
C PRO A 180 14.43 -4.62 15.63
N ALA A 181 13.54 -5.51 15.21
CA ALA A 181 13.58 -6.91 15.61
C ALA A 181 14.77 -7.63 14.95
N VAL A 182 15.67 -8.16 15.77
CA VAL A 182 16.80 -9.01 15.34
C VAL A 182 16.66 -10.36 16.04
N MET A 183 16.26 -11.38 15.28
CA MET A 183 15.96 -12.71 15.85
C MET A 183 17.21 -13.45 16.33
N THR A 184 18.37 -13.12 15.77
CA THR A 184 19.62 -13.87 15.97
C THR A 184 20.53 -13.29 17.06
N VAL A 185 20.01 -12.36 17.90
CA VAL A 185 20.80 -11.68 18.94
C VAL A 185 21.40 -12.67 19.94
N ASN A 186 20.62 -13.67 20.33
CA ASN A 186 20.98 -14.65 21.34
C ASN A 186 21.43 -15.99 20.75
N ASP A 187 21.53 -16.08 19.41
CA ASP A 187 21.94 -17.30 18.74
C ASP A 187 23.42 -17.55 19.00
N LYS A 188 23.73 -18.73 19.52
CA LYS A 188 25.08 -19.19 19.83
C LYS A 188 25.37 -20.49 19.10
N ASP A 189 26.62 -20.66 18.70
CA ASP A 189 27.12 -21.93 18.17
C ASP A 189 27.34 -22.97 19.30
N ILE A 190 27.82 -24.15 18.90
CA ILE A 190 28.13 -25.26 19.83
C ILE A 190 29.23 -24.92 20.84
N GLU A 191 30.05 -23.90 20.55
CA GLU A 191 31.14 -23.43 21.43
C GLU A 191 30.69 -22.28 22.33
N GLY A 192 29.43 -21.84 22.21
CA GLY A 192 28.84 -20.77 23.01
C GLY A 192 29.14 -19.36 22.49
N TYR A 193 29.73 -19.21 21.31
CA TYR A 193 29.97 -17.91 20.70
C TYR A 193 28.74 -17.41 19.95
N HIS A 194 28.50 -16.10 20.01
CA HIS A 194 27.43 -15.48 19.25
C HIS A 194 27.66 -15.65 17.74
N THR A 195 26.65 -16.17 17.05
CA THR A 195 26.68 -16.34 15.59
C THR A 195 26.56 -14.98 14.88
N ASN A 196 25.69 -14.10 15.39
CA ASN A 196 25.54 -12.73 14.92
C ASN A 196 26.28 -11.74 15.83
N ARG A 197 27.58 -11.55 15.60
CA ARG A 197 28.41 -10.60 16.36
C ARG A 197 28.02 -9.13 16.13
N LEU A 198 27.29 -8.84 15.06
CA LEU A 198 26.80 -7.50 14.71
C LEU A 198 25.37 -7.26 15.19
N ALA A 199 24.78 -8.18 15.95
CA ALA A 199 23.39 -8.05 16.43
C ALA A 199 23.13 -6.73 17.18
N PRO A 200 24.03 -6.23 18.06
CA PRO A 200 23.82 -4.94 18.71
C PRO A 200 23.73 -3.76 17.72
N ASP A 201 24.57 -3.75 16.68
CA ASP A 201 24.54 -2.72 15.63
C ASP A 201 23.28 -2.87 14.75
N ALA A 202 22.80 -4.11 14.54
CA ALA A 202 21.55 -4.36 13.82
C ALA A 202 20.29 -3.93 14.59
N GLN A 203 20.37 -3.79 15.93
CA GLN A 203 19.31 -3.24 16.78
C GLN A 203 19.28 -1.71 16.79
N LEU A 204 20.28 -1.04 16.22
CA LEU A 204 20.22 0.42 16.04
C LEU A 204 19.21 0.75 14.95
N SER A 205 18.21 1.54 15.33
CA SER A 205 17.22 2.03 14.38
C SER A 205 17.83 3.01 13.38
N ALA A 206 17.15 3.18 12.25
CA ALA A 206 17.54 4.21 11.29
C ALA A 206 17.52 5.61 11.93
N LEU A 207 16.48 5.93 12.71
CA LEU A 207 16.35 7.22 13.37
C LEU A 207 17.51 7.48 14.35
N GLU A 208 17.84 6.50 15.19
CA GLU A 208 18.93 6.59 16.17
C GLU A 208 20.28 6.79 15.48
N PHE A 209 20.54 6.05 14.39
CA PHE A 209 21.77 6.19 13.62
C PHE A 209 21.94 7.59 13.02
N PHE A 210 20.91 8.12 12.38
CA PHE A 210 20.97 9.46 11.78
C PHE A 210 21.06 10.56 12.84
N ARG A 211 20.37 10.38 13.97
CA ARG A 211 20.50 11.25 15.14
C ARG A 211 21.94 11.28 15.66
N ALA A 212 22.56 10.11 15.84
CA ALA A 212 23.94 9.99 16.30
C ALA A 212 24.95 10.55 15.28
N SER A 213 24.60 10.52 13.99
CA SER A 213 25.42 11.06 12.90
C SER A 213 25.34 12.59 12.75
N GLY A 214 24.61 13.28 13.63
CA GLY A 214 24.53 14.75 13.65
C GLY A 214 23.54 15.35 12.65
N TRP A 215 22.56 14.57 12.18
CA TRP A 215 21.49 15.11 11.33
C TRP A 215 20.61 16.10 12.09
N PRO A 216 20.06 17.14 11.44
CA PRO A 216 19.12 18.06 12.07
C PRO A 216 17.86 17.32 12.55
N ILE A 217 17.46 17.55 13.80
CA ILE A 217 16.28 16.94 14.42
C ILE A 217 15.39 18.03 14.98
N TYR A 218 14.12 17.98 14.60
CA TYR A 218 13.08 18.73 15.29
C TYR A 218 12.54 17.88 16.45
N ARG A 219 12.46 18.45 17.65
CA ARG A 219 11.82 17.83 18.82
C ARG A 219 10.77 18.80 19.36
N GLU A 220 9.56 18.31 19.57
CA GLU A 220 8.59 19.03 20.38
C GLU A 220 9.05 18.96 21.85
N MET A 221 9.17 20.12 22.48
CA MET A 221 9.50 20.27 23.91
C MET A 221 8.24 20.22 24.76
#